data_AF-A0A9D5TDY9-F1
#
_entry.id   AF-A0A9D5TDY9-F1
#
_cell.length_a   1.000
_cell.length_b   1.000
_cell.length_c   1.000
_cell.angle_alpha   90.00
_cell.angle_beta   90.00
_cell.angle_gamma   90.00
#
_symmetry.space_group_name_H-M   'P 1'
#
loop_
_entity.id
_entity.type
_entity.pdbx_description
1 polymer ?
#
loop_
_entity_poly.entity_id
_entity_poly.type
_entity_poly.pdbx_seq_one_letter_code
_entity_poly.pdbx_strand_id
1 'polypeptide(L)'
;MTKQMKKQQSIPQKIGSALATLACVCAILLCTVVLVQVYTQGYVNIAGFSMFRVVTGSMEPTIPVGSLLLSQDVPISQIETDDVVCFVSEEPRSQGKIITHRVVNVMEDSQGAIVLETKGDANLIADGYFVSSENLIGRVIWHTKEGNIMAAVMSFLSSGVGFLLCVVFPVLLVAGFILRSCVRNIRKEMDTVMQELEQEDEKNAQNEEDYEAMKERVRRELLEEFAQGAKNHEDKEEPETIE
;
A
#
# COMPACT_ATOMS: atom_id res chain seq x y z
N MET A 1 -15.56 -43.26 -12.05
CA MET A 1 -15.78 -41.88 -12.51
C MET A 1 -15.35 -40.94 -11.40
N THR A 2 -14.17 -40.36 -11.56
CA THR A 2 -13.42 -39.60 -10.56
C THR A 2 -14.04 -38.22 -10.40
N LYS A 3 -14.84 -38.02 -9.34
CA LYS A 3 -15.40 -36.71 -8.98
C LYS A 3 -14.23 -35.86 -8.47
N GLN A 4 -13.61 -35.07 -9.35
CA GLN A 4 -12.62 -34.08 -8.94
C GLN A 4 -13.30 -33.09 -8.00
N MET A 5 -13.07 -33.27 -6.69
CA MET A 5 -13.33 -32.26 -5.69
C MET A 5 -12.39 -31.10 -5.98
N LYS A 6 -12.84 -30.15 -6.81
CA LYS A 6 -12.23 -28.81 -6.84
C LYS A 6 -12.32 -28.28 -5.42
N LYS A 7 -11.17 -28.21 -4.75
CA LYS A 7 -10.99 -27.58 -3.45
C LYS A 7 -11.43 -26.12 -3.58
N GLN A 8 -12.71 -25.87 -3.32
CA GLN A 8 -13.32 -24.56 -3.29
C GLN A 8 -12.65 -23.82 -2.13
N GLN A 9 -11.67 -22.97 -2.45
CA GLN A 9 -10.93 -22.20 -1.44
C GLN A 9 -11.93 -21.42 -0.61
N SER A 10 -11.92 -21.66 0.70
CA SER A 10 -12.87 -21.04 1.62
C SER A 10 -12.61 -19.54 1.64
N ILE A 11 -13.70 -18.79 1.48
CA ILE A 11 -13.84 -17.33 1.45
C ILE A 11 -12.90 -16.54 2.38
N PRO A 12 -12.65 -16.94 3.65
CA PRO A 12 -11.66 -16.28 4.51
C PRO A 12 -10.24 -16.24 3.91
N GLN A 13 -9.87 -17.19 3.06
CA GLN A 13 -8.56 -17.24 2.38
C GLN A 13 -8.42 -16.16 1.31
N LYS A 14 -9.50 -15.80 0.59
CA LYS A 14 -9.47 -14.73 -0.41
C LYS A 14 -9.39 -13.35 0.25
N ILE A 15 -10.11 -13.16 1.35
CA ILE A 15 -10.07 -11.92 2.15
C ILE A 15 -8.68 -11.73 2.78
N GLY A 16 -8.11 -12.80 3.35
CA GLY A 16 -6.73 -12.81 3.84
C GLY A 16 -5.73 -12.46 2.74
N SER A 17 -5.90 -13.00 1.53
CA SER A 17 -5.01 -12.70 0.41
C SER A 17 -5.06 -11.24 -0.07
N ALA A 18 -6.24 -10.59 -0.06
CA ALA A 18 -6.38 -9.20 -0.48
C ALA A 18 -5.78 -8.22 0.55
N LEU A 19 -6.03 -8.44 1.84
CA LEU A 19 -5.41 -7.69 2.93
C LEU A 19 -3.89 -7.91 2.97
N ALA A 20 -3.44 -9.15 2.78
CA ALA A 20 -2.01 -9.47 2.68
C ALA A 20 -1.37 -8.79 1.46
N THR A 21 -2.05 -8.72 0.32
CA THR A 21 -1.53 -8.04 -0.88
C THR A 21 -1.38 -6.54 -0.62
N LEU A 22 -2.37 -5.89 0.00
CA LEU A 22 -2.28 -4.46 0.35
C LEU A 22 -1.15 -4.20 1.36
N ALA A 23 -1.05 -5.04 2.40
CA ALA A 23 0.03 -4.95 3.38
C ALA A 23 1.40 -5.15 2.71
N CYS A 24 1.53 -6.09 1.78
CA CYS A 24 2.75 -6.29 1.00
C CYS A 24 3.07 -5.09 0.11
N VAL A 25 2.10 -4.51 -0.59
CA VAL A 25 2.32 -3.33 -1.44
C VAL A 25 2.76 -2.13 -0.60
N CYS A 26 2.09 -1.87 0.52
CA CYS A 26 2.47 -0.81 1.44
C CYS A 26 3.86 -1.06 2.05
N ALA A 27 4.17 -2.29 2.45
CA ALA A 27 5.48 -2.66 2.99
C ALA A 27 6.58 -2.52 1.94
N ILE A 28 6.33 -2.91 0.69
CA ILE A 28 7.26 -2.74 -0.42
C ILE A 28 7.50 -1.26 -0.68
N LEU A 29 6.44 -0.44 -0.78
CA LEU A 29 6.57 1.01 -0.97
C LEU A 29 7.39 1.65 0.17
N LEU A 30 7.07 1.32 1.41
CA LEU A 30 7.76 1.87 2.58
C LEU A 30 9.22 1.42 2.63
N CYS A 31 9.49 0.13 2.36
CA CYS A 31 10.85 -0.37 2.21
C CYS A 31 11.61 0.33 1.08
N THR A 32 11.00 0.56 -0.09
CA THR A 32 11.67 1.26 -1.20
C THR A 32 12.01 2.70 -0.84
N VAL A 33 11.10 3.42 -0.17
CA VAL A 33 11.38 4.79 0.30
C VAL A 33 12.53 4.79 1.29
N VAL A 34 12.50 3.91 2.29
CA VAL A 34 13.57 3.80 3.30
C VAL A 34 14.90 3.40 2.66
N LEU A 35 14.90 2.43 1.76
CA LEU A 35 16.11 1.98 1.06
C LEU A 35 16.70 3.10 0.20
N VAL A 36 15.87 3.84 -0.54
CA VAL A 36 16.35 5.00 -1.30
C VAL A 36 16.94 6.04 -0.36
N GLN A 37 16.27 6.36 0.74
CA GLN A 37 16.73 7.39 1.67
C GLN A 37 18.06 7.04 2.35
N VAL A 38 18.23 5.77 2.74
CA VAL A 38 19.47 5.24 3.33
C VAL A 38 20.58 5.14 2.29
N TYR A 39 20.27 4.67 1.09
CA TYR A 39 21.28 4.48 0.03
C TYR A 39 21.79 5.81 -0.50
N THR A 40 20.91 6.80 -0.64
CA THR A 40 21.26 8.07 -1.30
C THR A 40 21.66 9.18 -0.32
N GLN A 41 21.88 8.88 0.97
CA GLN A 41 22.30 9.87 1.99
C GLN A 41 21.45 11.16 1.99
N GLY A 42 20.17 11.06 1.63
CA GLY A 42 19.25 12.20 1.54
C GLY A 42 19.21 12.94 0.19
N TYR A 43 19.98 12.55 -0.84
CA TYR A 43 19.90 13.15 -2.19
C TYR A 43 20.13 12.16 -3.33
N VAL A 44 19.34 12.26 -4.39
CA VAL A 44 19.47 11.32 -5.52
C VAL A 44 20.48 11.86 -6.53
N ASN A 45 21.56 11.12 -6.76
CA ASN A 45 22.49 11.33 -7.87
C ASN A 45 22.11 10.41 -9.04
N ILE A 46 21.76 11.00 -10.19
CA ILE A 46 21.43 10.29 -11.42
C ILE A 46 22.45 10.70 -12.48
N ALA A 47 23.30 9.76 -12.90
CA ALA A 47 24.31 9.96 -13.93
C ALA A 47 25.25 11.16 -13.68
N GLY A 48 25.62 11.40 -12.41
CA GLY A 48 26.48 12.52 -12.03
C GLY A 48 25.75 13.84 -11.81
N PHE A 49 24.42 13.84 -11.80
CA PHE A 49 23.60 15.03 -11.53
C PHE A 49 22.69 14.83 -10.34
N SER A 50 22.59 15.85 -9.49
CA SER A 50 21.72 15.87 -8.32
C SER A 50 20.81 17.08 -8.37
N MET A 51 19.54 16.90 -8.01
CA MET A 51 18.56 17.98 -7.97
C MET A 51 18.19 18.35 -6.55
N PHE A 52 18.21 19.66 -6.26
CA PHE A 52 17.88 20.20 -4.94
C PHE A 52 16.81 21.28 -5.02
N ARG A 53 16.10 21.50 -3.93
CA ARG A 53 15.19 22.64 -3.75
C ARG A 53 15.77 23.57 -2.71
N VAL A 54 15.85 24.86 -3.02
CA VAL A 54 16.29 25.89 -2.08
C VAL A 54 15.21 26.10 -1.01
N VAL A 55 15.59 25.96 0.26
CA VAL A 55 14.67 26.07 1.41
C VAL A 55 14.84 27.42 2.13
N THR A 56 16.05 27.97 2.13
CA THR A 56 16.44 29.18 2.87
C THR A 56 16.89 30.28 1.92
N GLY A 57 16.78 31.54 2.35
CA GLY A 57 17.20 32.72 1.55
C GLY A 57 18.69 33.03 1.60
N SER A 58 19.56 32.07 1.99
CA SER A 58 21.00 32.34 2.14
C SER A 58 21.71 32.65 0.83
N MET A 59 21.13 32.22 -0.30
CA MET A 59 21.64 32.48 -1.65
C MET A 59 20.92 33.63 -2.37
N GLU A 60 20.07 34.40 -1.68
CA GLU A 60 19.44 35.58 -2.28
C GLU A 60 20.46 36.73 -2.46
N PRO A 61 20.34 37.55 -3.53
CA PRO A 61 19.31 37.52 -4.57
C PRO A 61 19.60 36.56 -5.74
N THR A 62 20.79 35.93 -5.78
CA THR A 62 21.22 35.10 -6.92
C THR A 62 20.29 33.92 -7.16
N ILE A 63 19.93 33.21 -6.09
CA ILE A 63 19.08 32.03 -6.13
C ILE A 63 17.93 32.20 -5.13
N PRO A 64 16.71 32.53 -5.61
CA PRO A 64 15.53 32.73 -4.78
C PRO A 64 15.09 31.46 -4.04
N VAL A 65 14.46 31.63 -2.87
CA VAL A 65 13.82 30.54 -2.13
C VAL A 65 12.81 29.80 -3.00
N GLY A 66 12.80 28.46 -2.88
CA GLY A 66 11.92 27.59 -3.65
C GLY A 66 12.45 27.21 -5.04
N SER A 67 13.56 27.81 -5.49
CA SER A 67 14.21 27.44 -6.75
C SER A 67 14.67 25.98 -6.76
N LEU A 68 14.62 25.35 -7.93
CA LEU A 68 15.27 24.07 -8.18
C LEU A 68 16.70 24.31 -8.67
N LEU A 69 17.60 23.48 -8.16
CA LEU A 69 19.03 23.47 -8.49
C LEU A 69 19.37 22.16 -9.19
N LEU A 70 20.23 22.24 -10.18
CA LEU A 70 20.92 21.10 -10.76
C LEU A 70 22.41 21.22 -10.43
N SER A 71 22.89 20.26 -9.64
CA SER A 71 24.29 20.13 -9.26
C SER A 71 24.92 19.02 -10.07
N GLN A 72 26.09 19.28 -10.65
CA GLN A 72 26.93 18.30 -11.31
C GLN A 72 28.01 17.83 -10.34
N ASP A 73 28.18 16.52 -10.25
CA ASP A 73 29.29 15.89 -9.55
C ASP A 73 30.61 16.21 -10.27
N VAL A 74 31.48 16.95 -9.60
CA VAL A 74 32.78 17.38 -10.10
C VAL A 74 33.83 17.22 -9.01
N PRO A 75 35.06 16.80 -9.34
CA PRO A 75 36.15 16.75 -8.37
C PRO A 75 36.39 18.12 -7.74
N ILE A 76 36.74 18.15 -6.44
CA ILE A 76 37.04 19.39 -5.71
C ILE A 76 38.16 20.22 -6.37
N SER A 77 39.07 19.59 -7.10
CA SER A 77 40.16 20.24 -7.83
C SER A 77 39.70 21.04 -9.06
N GLN A 78 38.45 20.89 -9.49
CA GLN A 78 37.83 21.66 -10.57
C GLN A 78 36.92 22.78 -10.06
N ILE A 79 36.82 22.94 -8.74
CA ILE A 79 36.06 24.00 -8.11
C ILE A 79 36.93 25.24 -8.03
N GLU A 80 36.37 26.36 -8.47
CA GLU A 80 37.04 27.66 -8.44
C GLU A 80 36.32 28.62 -7.49
N THR A 81 37.01 29.67 -7.08
CA THR A 81 36.37 30.79 -6.37
C THR A 81 35.23 31.34 -7.23
N ASP A 82 34.12 31.71 -6.59
CA ASP A 82 32.84 32.13 -7.18
C ASP A 82 31.93 31.00 -7.69
N ASP A 83 32.37 29.73 -7.67
CA ASP A 83 31.47 28.60 -7.93
C ASP A 83 30.43 28.47 -6.80
N VAL A 84 29.20 28.10 -7.16
CA VAL A 84 28.16 27.72 -6.19
C VAL A 84 28.17 26.20 -6.05
N VAL A 85 28.32 25.71 -4.83
CA VAL A 85 28.46 24.27 -4.54
C VAL A 85 27.40 23.79 -3.58
N CYS A 86 26.98 22.53 -3.76
CA CYS A 86 26.18 21.79 -2.80
C CYS A 86 27.10 20.87 -1.98
N PHE A 87 26.95 20.86 -0.66
CA PHE A 87 27.76 20.04 0.23
C PHE A 87 27.00 19.62 1.48
N VAL A 88 27.48 18.56 2.13
CA VAL A 88 27.00 18.11 3.43
C VAL A 88 27.69 18.92 4.52
N SER A 89 26.91 19.59 5.36
CA SER A 89 27.45 20.44 6.43
C SER A 89 27.95 19.62 7.61
N GLU A 90 29.14 19.96 8.09
CA GLU A 90 29.71 19.46 9.36
C GLU A 90 29.45 20.40 10.54
N GLU A 91 28.87 21.58 10.31
CA GLU A 91 28.56 22.51 11.38
C GLU A 91 27.56 21.85 12.36
N PRO A 92 27.76 21.93 13.69
CA PRO A 92 26.90 21.27 14.67
C PRO A 92 25.40 21.61 14.58
N ARG A 93 25.04 22.79 14.05
CA ARG A 93 23.64 23.23 13.89
C ARG A 93 22.98 22.71 12.62
N SER A 94 23.77 22.38 11.61
CA SER A 94 23.33 21.89 10.31
C SER A 94 23.95 20.55 9.93
N GLN A 95 24.47 19.82 10.92
CA GLN A 95 25.18 18.56 10.72
C GLN A 95 24.33 17.59 9.88
N GLY A 96 24.92 17.08 8.80
CA GLY A 96 24.26 16.15 7.89
C GLY A 96 23.20 16.78 6.98
N LYS A 97 22.97 18.09 7.04
CA LYS A 97 22.10 18.80 6.10
C LYS A 97 22.90 19.21 4.86
N ILE A 98 22.20 19.23 3.74
CA ILE A 98 22.74 19.70 2.47
C ILE A 98 22.61 21.22 2.42
N ILE A 99 23.73 21.90 2.24
CA ILE A 99 23.84 23.36 2.12
C ILE A 99 24.30 23.69 0.70
N THR A 100 23.79 24.80 0.17
CA THR A 100 24.21 25.35 -1.11
C THR A 100 24.74 26.76 -0.88
N HIS A 101 26.05 26.97 -1.03
CA HIS A 101 26.70 28.27 -0.85
C HIS A 101 27.79 28.52 -1.90
N ARG A 102 28.23 29.78 -2.00
CA ARG A 102 29.27 30.20 -2.92
C ARG A 102 30.64 30.01 -2.31
N VAL A 103 31.59 29.51 -3.10
CA VAL A 103 32.99 29.39 -2.74
C VAL A 103 33.60 30.78 -2.76
N VAL A 104 34.08 31.24 -1.60
CA VAL A 104 34.79 32.52 -1.48
C VAL A 104 36.31 32.33 -1.51
N ASN A 105 36.79 31.13 -1.19
CA ASN A 105 38.20 30.80 -1.24
C ASN A 105 38.44 29.29 -1.43
N VAL A 106 39.50 28.94 -2.15
CA VAL A 106 39.99 27.58 -2.32
C VAL A 106 41.38 27.51 -1.67
N MET A 107 41.54 26.64 -0.69
CA MET A 107 42.74 26.58 0.14
C MET A 107 43.22 25.14 0.30
N GLU A 108 44.43 24.97 0.80
CA GLU A 108 44.94 23.68 1.27
C GLU A 108 44.95 23.66 2.80
N ASP A 109 44.53 22.53 3.38
CA ASP A 109 44.62 22.30 4.82
C ASP A 109 46.05 21.98 5.26
N SER A 110 46.24 21.72 6.56
CA SER A 110 47.56 21.40 7.12
C SER A 110 48.16 20.08 6.61
N GLN A 111 47.37 19.24 5.93
CA GLN A 111 47.78 17.98 5.33
C GLN A 111 47.94 18.07 3.80
N GLY A 112 47.72 19.25 3.21
CA GLY A 112 47.77 19.49 1.77
C GLY A 112 46.52 19.06 1.01
N ALA A 113 45.40 18.81 1.70
CA ALA A 113 44.12 18.51 1.06
C ALA A 113 43.40 19.81 0.69
N ILE A 114 42.76 19.83 -0.49
CA ILE A 114 41.97 20.99 -0.94
C ILE A 114 40.71 21.10 -0.07
N VAL A 115 40.48 22.29 0.47
CA VAL A 115 39.29 22.65 1.24
C VAL A 115 38.70 23.96 0.73
N LEU A 116 37.37 24.07 0.79
CA LEU A 116 36.64 25.23 0.30
C LEU A 116 36.14 26.07 1.47
N GLU A 117 36.37 27.37 1.43
CA GLU A 117 35.65 28.32 2.28
C GLU A 117 34.39 28.76 1.54
N THR A 118 33.24 28.59 2.19
CA THR A 118 31.94 28.89 1.58
C THR A 118 31.19 29.97 2.36
N LYS A 119 30.30 30.65 1.64
CA LYS A 119 29.49 31.73 2.15
C LYS A 119 28.18 31.83 1.35
N GLY A 120 27.06 31.95 2.04
CA GLY A 120 25.80 32.33 1.39
C GLY A 120 25.84 33.77 0.85
N ASP A 121 25.33 34.00 -0.35
CA ASP A 121 25.30 35.32 -1.01
C ASP A 121 24.62 36.40 -0.14
N ALA A 122 23.60 36.04 0.63
CA ALA A 122 22.91 36.92 1.55
C ALA A 122 23.60 37.06 2.91
N ASN A 123 24.55 36.18 3.24
CA ASN A 123 25.24 36.19 4.53
C ASN A 123 26.27 37.32 4.58
N LEU A 124 26.52 37.87 5.77
CA LEU A 124 27.56 38.90 5.96
C LEU A 124 28.96 38.28 6.10
N ILE A 125 29.03 37.15 6.81
CA ILE A 125 30.26 36.42 7.14
C ILE A 125 30.28 35.08 6.42
N ALA A 126 31.47 34.50 6.25
CA ALA A 126 31.64 33.12 5.80
C ALA A 126 31.12 32.14 6.85
N ASP A 127 30.82 30.91 6.42
CA ASP A 127 30.13 29.92 7.27
C ASP A 127 31.00 29.40 8.44
N GLY A 128 32.32 29.66 8.40
CA GLY A 128 33.25 29.34 9.48
C GLY A 128 33.67 27.87 9.55
N TYR A 129 33.17 27.03 8.64
CA TYR A 129 33.58 25.64 8.45
C TYR A 129 34.05 25.45 7.01
N PHE A 130 35.13 24.70 6.84
CA PHE A 130 35.65 24.37 5.53
C PHE A 130 34.98 23.12 4.97
N VAL A 131 34.74 23.13 3.66
CA VAL A 131 34.15 21.99 2.95
C VAL A 131 35.29 21.17 2.35
N SER A 132 35.40 19.93 2.81
CA SER A 132 36.35 18.95 2.29
C SER A 132 35.80 18.18 1.10
N SER A 133 36.67 17.44 0.41
CA SER A 133 36.30 16.70 -0.81
C SER A 133 35.23 15.63 -0.56
N GLU A 134 35.18 15.04 0.63
CA GLU A 134 34.22 14.00 1.01
C GLU A 134 32.83 14.56 1.29
N ASN A 135 32.74 15.83 1.65
CA ASN A 135 31.48 16.52 1.92
C ASN A 135 30.94 17.26 0.70
N LEU A 136 31.77 17.47 -0.33
CA LEU A 136 31.35 18.07 -1.58
C LEU A 136 30.42 17.11 -2.34
N ILE A 137 29.22 17.59 -2.67
CA ILE A 137 28.26 16.86 -3.52
C ILE A 137 28.41 17.24 -4.98
N GLY A 138 28.71 18.52 -5.26
CA GLY A 138 28.97 18.99 -6.60
C GLY A 138 28.77 20.49 -6.80
N ARG A 139 28.99 20.94 -8.03
CA ARG A 139 28.83 22.33 -8.46
C ARG A 139 27.46 22.56 -9.09
N VAL A 140 26.79 23.63 -8.69
CA VAL A 140 25.53 24.06 -9.30
C VAL A 140 25.80 24.59 -10.72
N ILE A 141 25.22 23.91 -11.71
CA ILE A 141 25.35 24.28 -13.13
C ILE A 141 24.11 25.00 -13.66
N TRP A 142 22.98 24.86 -12.97
CA TRP A 142 21.71 25.45 -13.39
C TRP A 142 20.77 25.63 -12.20
N HIS A 143 19.98 26.70 -12.24
CA HIS A 143 18.88 26.91 -11.32
C HIS A 143 17.66 27.52 -12.01
N THR A 144 16.46 27.27 -11.46
CA THR A 144 15.25 27.96 -11.93
C THR A 144 15.22 29.41 -11.47
N LYS A 145 14.49 30.25 -12.20
CA LYS A 145 14.08 31.57 -11.71
C LYS A 145 12.86 31.46 -10.79
N GLU A 146 12.64 32.50 -10.00
CA GLU A 146 11.43 32.66 -9.18
C GLU A 146 10.16 32.47 -10.03
N GLY A 147 9.16 31.80 -9.47
CA GLY A 147 7.86 31.58 -10.13
C GLY A 147 7.84 30.48 -11.20
N ASN A 148 8.88 29.65 -11.31
CA ASN A 148 8.85 28.52 -12.24
C ASN A 148 7.83 27.44 -11.79
N ILE A 149 6.92 27.06 -12.70
CA ILE A 149 5.89 26.05 -12.47
C ILE A 149 6.50 24.71 -12.03
N MET A 150 7.65 24.31 -12.58
CA MET A 150 8.30 23.06 -12.21
C MET A 150 8.77 23.07 -10.75
N ALA A 151 9.29 24.20 -10.29
CA ALA A 151 9.66 24.40 -8.90
C ALA A 151 8.44 24.39 -7.97
N ALA A 152 7.33 25.00 -8.39
CA ALA A 152 6.06 24.97 -7.65
C ALA A 152 5.50 23.55 -7.54
N VAL A 153 5.52 22.76 -8.62
CA VAL A 153 5.08 21.36 -8.63
C VAL A 153 5.95 20.52 -7.69
N MET A 154 7.28 20.63 -7.80
CA MET A 154 8.20 19.91 -6.90
C MET A 154 8.02 20.32 -5.44
N SER A 155 7.78 21.61 -5.18
CA SER A 155 7.50 22.10 -3.84
C SER A 155 6.17 21.56 -3.29
N PHE A 156 5.15 21.41 -4.15
CA PHE A 156 3.88 20.80 -3.77
C PHE A 156 4.07 19.31 -3.46
N LEU A 157 4.72 18.54 -4.33
CA LEU A 157 4.95 17.10 -4.12
C LEU A 157 5.73 16.81 -2.82
N SER A 158 6.73 17.63 -2.51
CA SER A 158 7.53 17.51 -1.29
C SER A 158 6.85 18.08 -0.03
N SER A 159 5.72 18.78 -0.17
CA SER A 159 4.96 19.27 0.98
C SER A 159 4.17 18.14 1.64
N GLY A 160 3.89 18.27 2.94
CA GLY A 160 3.04 17.30 3.66
C GLY A 160 1.65 17.14 3.04
N VAL A 161 1.10 18.21 2.44
CA VAL A 161 -0.19 18.17 1.73
C VAL A 161 -0.08 17.40 0.41
N GLY A 162 0.99 17.63 -0.36
CA GLY A 162 1.23 16.89 -1.60
C GLY A 162 1.47 15.40 -1.35
N PHE A 163 2.24 15.06 -0.32
CA PHE A 163 2.39 13.67 0.12
C PHE A 163 1.03 13.03 0.46
N LEU A 164 0.18 13.73 1.20
CA LEU A 164 -1.15 13.24 1.56
C LEU A 164 -2.03 13.01 0.32
N LEU A 165 -2.04 13.95 -0.63
CA LEU A 165 -2.90 13.87 -1.81
C LEU A 165 -2.37 12.92 -2.90
N CYS A 166 -1.06 12.81 -3.07
CA CYS A 166 -0.46 12.01 -4.15
C CYS A 166 -0.11 10.58 -3.71
N VAL A 167 0.08 10.34 -2.40
CA VAL A 167 0.44 9.00 -1.88
C VAL A 167 -0.68 8.44 -1.02
N VAL A 168 -1.05 9.15 0.05
CA VAL A 168 -2.00 8.61 1.05
C VAL A 168 -3.40 8.46 0.46
N PHE A 169 -3.90 9.49 -0.23
CA PHE A 169 -5.25 9.48 -0.78
C PHE A 169 -5.49 8.37 -1.83
N PRO A 170 -4.60 8.14 -2.83
CA PRO A 170 -4.74 7.02 -3.75
C PRO A 170 -4.69 5.67 -3.04
N VAL A 171 -3.81 5.50 -2.05
CA VAL A 171 -3.74 4.28 -1.24
C VAL A 171 -5.05 4.05 -0.49
N LEU A 172 -5.64 5.09 0.11
CA LEU A 172 -6.94 5.02 0.76
C LEU A 172 -8.08 4.71 -0.22
N LEU A 173 -8.05 5.26 -1.43
CA LEU A 173 -9.04 4.93 -2.47
C LEU A 173 -8.96 3.47 -2.87
N VAL A 174 -7.76 2.94 -3.11
CA VAL A 174 -7.55 1.53 -3.43
C VAL A 174 -7.98 0.65 -2.27
N ALA A 175 -7.59 0.99 -1.04
CA ALA A 175 -8.03 0.29 0.16
C ALA A 175 -9.57 0.29 0.30
N GLY A 176 -10.21 1.44 0.09
CA GLY A 176 -11.66 1.58 0.11
C GLY A 176 -12.35 0.77 -0.99
N PHE A 177 -11.81 0.74 -2.20
CA PHE A 177 -12.31 -0.07 -3.31
C PHE A 177 -12.23 -1.57 -3.02
N ILE A 178 -11.12 -2.00 -2.41
CA ILE A 178 -10.93 -3.39 -1.97
C ILE A 178 -11.90 -3.73 -0.84
N LEU A 179 -12.03 -2.88 0.19
CA LEU A 179 -12.99 -3.08 1.29
C LEU A 179 -14.42 -3.19 0.76
N ARG A 180 -14.82 -2.29 -0.14
CA ARG A 180 -16.13 -2.36 -0.82
C ARG A 180 -16.31 -3.66 -1.58
N SER A 181 -15.27 -4.12 -2.27
CA SER A 181 -15.28 -5.39 -3.00
C SER A 181 -15.41 -6.58 -2.06
N CYS A 182 -14.72 -6.57 -0.92
CA CYS A 182 -14.83 -7.58 0.13
C CYS A 182 -16.24 -7.65 0.70
N VAL A 183 -16.80 -6.52 1.14
CA VAL A 183 -18.16 -6.48 1.72
C VAL A 183 -19.19 -6.96 0.70
N ARG A 184 -19.08 -6.53 -0.55
CA ARG A 184 -20.00 -6.97 -1.62
C ARG A 184 -19.89 -8.47 -1.88
N ASN A 185 -18.69 -9.05 -1.81
CA ASN A 185 -18.50 -10.48 -2.05
C ASN A 185 -19.04 -11.33 -0.89
N ILE A 186 -18.77 -10.93 0.36
CA ILE A 186 -19.30 -11.61 1.55
C ILE A 186 -20.83 -11.59 1.57
N ARG A 187 -21.45 -10.45 1.25
CA ARG A 187 -22.92 -10.37 1.16
C ARG A 187 -23.49 -11.36 0.14
N LYS A 188 -22.91 -11.42 -1.05
CA LYS A 188 -23.36 -12.36 -2.09
C LYS A 188 -23.27 -13.81 -1.63
N GLU A 189 -22.20 -14.18 -0.95
CA GLU A 189 -22.01 -15.56 -0.46
C GLU A 189 -22.97 -15.87 0.68
N MET A 190 -23.22 -14.92 1.58
CA MET A 190 -24.23 -15.06 2.63
C MET A 190 -25.63 -15.23 2.04
N ASP A 191 -25.99 -14.46 1.01
CA ASP A 191 -27.27 -14.57 0.33
C ASP A 191 -27.44 -15.96 -0.30
N THR A 192 -26.39 -16.53 -0.90
CA THR A 192 -26.41 -17.89 -1.46
C THR A 192 -26.56 -18.95 -0.37
N VAL A 193 -25.82 -18.85 0.73
CA VAL A 193 -25.93 -19.81 1.85
C VAL A 193 -27.32 -19.77 2.48
N MET A 194 -27.90 -18.58 2.66
CA MET A 194 -29.27 -18.44 3.17
C MET A 194 -30.29 -19.11 2.25
N GLN A 195 -30.14 -18.95 0.94
CA GLN A 195 -31.00 -19.64 -0.04
C GLN A 195 -30.85 -21.16 -0.01
N GLU A 196 -29.64 -21.67 0.18
CA GLU A 196 -29.40 -23.12 0.32
C GLU A 196 -30.06 -23.68 1.59
N LEU A 197 -29.99 -22.95 2.71
CA LEU A 197 -30.65 -23.32 3.97
C LEU A 197 -32.18 -23.31 3.85
N GLU A 198 -32.76 -22.26 3.24
CA GLU A 198 -34.21 -22.19 2.99
C GLU A 198 -34.69 -23.36 2.13
N GLN A 199 -33.94 -23.74 1.08
CA GLN A 199 -34.27 -24.89 0.24
C GLN A 199 -34.15 -26.23 0.97
N GLU A 200 -33.21 -26.33 1.91
CA GLU A 200 -33.04 -27.53 2.73
C GLU A 200 -34.19 -27.66 3.75
N ASP A 201 -34.60 -26.57 4.39
CA ASP A 201 -35.75 -26.52 5.29
C ASP A 201 -37.06 -26.87 4.55
N GLU A 202 -37.29 -26.32 3.35
CA GLU A 202 -38.45 -26.66 2.52
C GLU A 202 -38.47 -28.16 2.14
N LYS A 203 -37.31 -28.72 1.76
CA LYS A 203 -37.21 -30.16 1.46
C LYS A 203 -37.47 -31.02 2.68
N ASN A 204 -36.97 -30.63 3.84
CA ASN A 204 -37.16 -31.38 5.07
C ASN A 204 -38.63 -31.37 5.49
N ALA A 205 -39.30 -30.22 5.40
CA ALA A 205 -40.74 -30.12 5.65
C ALA A 205 -41.56 -31.01 4.69
N GLN A 206 -41.23 -30.99 3.39
CA GLN A 206 -41.91 -31.86 2.41
C GLN A 206 -41.71 -33.34 2.71
N ASN A 207 -40.50 -33.75 3.07
CA ASN A 207 -40.21 -35.14 3.44
C ASN A 207 -40.98 -35.59 4.68
N GLU A 208 -41.17 -34.70 5.66
CA GLU A 208 -41.93 -34.97 6.88
C GLU A 208 -43.43 -35.10 6.60
N GLU A 209 -43.99 -34.24 5.74
CA GLU A 209 -45.37 -34.38 5.24
C GLU A 209 -45.57 -35.69 4.46
N ASP A 210 -44.65 -36.03 3.56
CA ASP A 210 -44.71 -37.26 2.77
C ASP A 210 -44.62 -38.52 3.68
N TYR A 211 -43.81 -38.48 4.73
CA TYR A 211 -43.69 -39.56 5.72
C TYR A 211 -44.98 -39.77 6.50
N GLU A 212 -45.60 -38.69 7.02
CA GLU A 212 -46.87 -38.81 7.74
C GLU A 212 -48.02 -39.23 6.81
N ALA A 213 -48.05 -38.76 5.56
CA ALA A 213 -49.01 -39.21 4.56
C ALA A 213 -48.86 -40.71 4.24
N MET A 214 -47.62 -41.20 4.09
CA MET A 214 -47.31 -42.61 3.87
C MET A 214 -47.76 -43.47 5.06
N LYS A 215 -47.44 -43.05 6.28
CA LYS A 215 -47.82 -43.74 7.52
C LYS A 215 -49.34 -43.87 7.68
N GLU A 216 -50.09 -42.82 7.36
CA GLU A 216 -51.56 -42.85 7.36
C GLU A 216 -52.16 -43.74 6.26
N ARG A 217 -51.51 -43.85 5.08
CA ARG A 217 -51.92 -44.81 4.04
C ARG A 217 -51.71 -46.25 4.50
N VAL A 218 -50.50 -46.58 4.97
CA VAL A 218 -50.17 -47.93 5.46
C VAL A 218 -51.10 -48.32 6.61
N ARG A 219 -51.37 -47.40 7.54
CA ARG A 219 -52.30 -47.64 8.65
C ARG A 219 -53.70 -47.98 8.14
N ARG A 220 -54.20 -47.29 7.11
CA ARG A 220 -55.51 -47.57 6.50
C ARG A 220 -55.52 -48.93 5.81
N GLU A 221 -54.52 -49.24 4.99
CA GLU A 221 -54.39 -50.54 4.32
C GLU A 221 -54.37 -51.69 5.34
N LEU A 222 -53.60 -51.55 6.42
CA LEU A 222 -53.54 -52.55 7.49
C LEU A 222 -54.92 -52.77 8.13
N LEU A 223 -55.65 -51.69 8.44
CA LEU A 223 -56.99 -51.78 9.02
C LEU A 223 -57.99 -52.42 8.06
N GLU A 224 -57.89 -52.16 6.76
CA GLU A 224 -58.70 -52.81 5.73
C GLU A 224 -58.39 -54.31 5.64
N GLU A 225 -57.10 -54.69 5.65
CA GLU A 225 -56.68 -56.10 5.68
C GLU A 225 -57.18 -56.82 6.95
N PHE A 226 -57.07 -56.19 8.13
CA PHE A 226 -57.60 -56.75 9.37
C PHE A 226 -59.12 -56.90 9.34
N ALA A 227 -59.86 -55.93 8.79
CA ALA A 227 -61.31 -56.01 8.67
C ALA A 227 -61.76 -57.10 7.68
N GLN A 228 -61.03 -57.29 6.57
CA GLN A 228 -61.26 -58.40 5.63
C GLN A 228 -60.91 -59.75 6.25
N GLY A 229 -59.80 -59.82 7.01
CA GLY A 229 -59.40 -61.02 7.75
C GLY A 229 -60.41 -61.44 8.82
N ALA A 230 -61.01 -60.48 9.54
CA ALA A 230 -62.06 -60.73 10.52
C ALA A 230 -63.35 -61.25 9.87
N LYS A 231 -63.79 -60.66 8.75
CA LYS A 231 -64.95 -61.15 7.99
C LYS A 231 -64.76 -62.58 7.47
N ASN A 232 -63.56 -62.89 6.96
CA ASN A 232 -63.24 -64.25 6.49
C ASN A 232 -63.14 -65.29 7.63
N HIS A 233 -63.02 -64.84 8.89
CA HIS A 233 -63.00 -65.71 10.06
C HIS A 233 -64.40 -65.94 10.66
N GLU A 234 -65.32 -64.98 10.52
CA GLU A 234 -66.73 -65.15 10.89
C GLU A 234 -67.47 -66.10 9.92
N ASP A 235 -67.11 -66.15 8.63
CA ASP A 235 -67.73 -67.05 7.64
C ASP A 235 -67.33 -68.55 7.79
N LYS A 236 -66.48 -68.92 8.75
CA LYS A 236 -66.06 -70.32 9.01
C LYS A 236 -66.65 -70.93 10.28
N GLU A 237 -67.46 -70.20 11.03
CA GLU A 237 -68.14 -70.70 12.24
C GLU A 237 -69.66 -70.76 12.03
N GLU A 238 -70.13 -71.50 11.02
CA GLU A 238 -71.52 -71.95 10.95
C GLU A 238 -71.58 -73.45 11.32
N PRO A 239 -72.35 -73.87 12.34
CA PRO A 239 -72.31 -75.24 12.83
C PRO A 239 -73.13 -76.18 11.92
N GLU A 240 -72.46 -77.12 11.23
CA GLU A 240 -73.13 -78.30 10.67
C GLU A 240 -73.59 -79.21 11.83
N THR A 241 -74.89 -79.19 12.09
CA THR A 241 -75.61 -80.10 12.98
C THR A 241 -75.73 -81.51 12.39
N ILE A 242 -75.14 -82.48 13.11
CA ILE A 242 -75.52 -83.88 13.36
C ILE A 242 -76.60 -84.52 12.44
N GLU A 243 -76.22 -85.60 11.75
CA GLU A 243 -76.97 -86.88 11.68
C GLU A 243 -76.00 -88.08 11.71
#